data_AF-A0A9E0UFT0-F1
#
_entry.id   AF-A0A9E0UFT0-F1
#
_cell.length_a   1.000
_cell.length_b   1.000
_cell.length_c   1.000
_cell.angle_alpha   90.00
_cell.angle_beta   90.00
_cell.angle_gamma   90.00
#
_symmetry.space_group_name_H-M   'P 1'
#
loop_
_entity.id
_entity.type
_entity.pdbx_description
1 polymer ?
#
loop_
_entity_poly.entity_id
_entity_poly.type
_entity_poly.pdbx_seq_one_letter_code
_entity_poly.pdbx_strand_id
1 'polypeptide(L)'
;MYDLNGIIPWFFLAYVMSCWRGQSGRIFDEVSRLMNTDRKRIRGLYHARPVVGLRVYRLNQLSSERPRSPASKRGFTLLELLVVIVIIGLLAAYVGPRYFSQLNKSERQTTKAQIEGFGKALDAYRLDTGHYPGTEQGLNALVKRPSDEPKWNGPYLQKDVPPDPWGRAYVYRSPGQGGADFDLQSNGKDGQPGGDGDNVDITYR
;
A
#
# COMPACT_ATOMS: atom_id res chain seq x y z
N MET A 1 -13.16 -21.32 -2.68
CA MET A 1 -13.49 -20.55 -1.46
C MET A 1 -13.13 -19.10 -1.76
N TYR A 2 -14.08 -18.29 -2.25
CA TYR A 2 -13.80 -16.89 -2.63
C TYR A 2 -14.10 -15.98 -1.45
N ASP A 3 -13.08 -15.22 -1.03
CA ASP A 3 -13.12 -14.30 0.10
C ASP A 3 -13.89 -13.03 -0.28
N LEU A 4 -15.07 -12.85 0.31
CA LEU A 4 -16.02 -11.76 0.02
C LEU A 4 -15.73 -10.47 0.81
N ASN A 5 -14.51 -10.31 1.34
CA ASN A 5 -14.17 -9.17 2.20
C ASN A 5 -13.52 -7.97 1.49
N GLY A 6 -13.35 -8.00 0.17
CA GLY A 6 -12.70 -6.92 -0.59
C GLY A 6 -13.64 -5.96 -1.36
N ILE A 7 -14.93 -6.25 -1.46
CA ILE A 7 -15.84 -5.58 -2.41
C ILE A 7 -16.67 -4.47 -1.75
N ILE A 8 -16.87 -4.53 -0.44
CA ILE A 8 -17.73 -3.60 0.30
C ILE A 8 -17.16 -2.17 0.40
N PRO A 9 -15.83 -1.91 0.44
CA PRO A 9 -15.32 -0.53 0.52
C PRO A 9 -15.53 0.26 -0.78
N TRP A 10 -15.48 -0.41 -1.93
CA TRP A 10 -15.52 0.26 -3.24
C TRP A 10 -16.92 0.79 -3.57
N PHE A 11 -17.98 0.10 -3.18
CA PHE A 11 -19.35 0.60 -3.39
C PHE A 11 -19.67 1.79 -2.47
N PHE A 12 -19.11 1.82 -1.27
CA PHE A 12 -19.29 2.95 -0.34
C PHE A 12 -18.51 4.19 -0.81
N LEU A 13 -17.26 4.00 -1.28
CA LEU A 13 -16.49 5.06 -1.93
C LEU A 13 -17.13 5.55 -3.22
N ALA A 14 -17.75 4.67 -4.02
CA ALA A 14 -18.48 5.05 -5.21
C ALA A 14 -19.75 5.85 -4.89
N TYR A 15 -20.48 5.52 -3.82
CA TYR A 15 -21.66 6.29 -3.40
C TYR A 15 -21.27 7.68 -2.86
N VAL A 16 -20.21 7.76 -2.06
CA VAL A 16 -19.65 9.03 -1.57
C VAL A 16 -19.09 9.87 -2.73
N MET A 17 -18.38 9.26 -3.69
CA MET A 17 -17.92 9.93 -4.91
C MET A 17 -19.07 10.36 -5.82
N SER A 18 -20.16 9.58 -5.90
CA SER A 18 -21.35 9.93 -6.69
C SER A 18 -22.15 11.08 -6.05
N CYS A 19 -22.23 11.14 -4.71
CA CYS A 19 -22.76 12.30 -3.99
C CYS A 19 -21.85 13.53 -4.11
N TRP A 20 -20.52 13.35 -4.06
CA TRP A 20 -19.55 14.44 -4.19
C TRP A 20 -19.42 14.98 -5.64
N ARG A 21 -19.83 14.18 -6.63
CA ARG A 21 -19.98 14.60 -8.04
C ARG A 21 -20.99 15.74 -8.23
N GLY A 22 -21.85 16.01 -7.24
CA GLY A 22 -22.83 17.09 -7.26
C GLY A 22 -22.29 18.49 -6.94
N GLN A 23 -21.09 18.65 -6.36
CA GLN A 23 -20.69 19.92 -5.73
C GLN A 23 -19.32 20.51 -6.12
N SER A 24 -18.53 19.85 -6.98
CA SER A 24 -17.23 20.41 -7.44
C SER A 24 -16.87 20.06 -8.89
N GLY A 25 -17.74 20.43 -9.82
CA GLY A 25 -17.55 20.25 -11.26
C GLY A 25 -16.50 21.16 -11.94
N ARG A 26 -15.48 21.68 -11.24
CA ARG A 26 -14.43 22.51 -11.88
C ARG A 26 -13.01 21.98 -11.72
N ILE A 27 -12.68 21.35 -10.59
CA ILE A 27 -11.34 20.76 -10.39
C ILE A 27 -11.20 19.47 -11.20
N PHE A 28 -12.27 18.67 -11.29
CA PHE A 28 -12.26 17.42 -12.04
C PHE A 28 -12.24 17.63 -13.56
N ASP A 29 -12.83 18.73 -14.04
CA ASP A 29 -12.82 19.12 -15.46
C ASP A 29 -11.43 19.58 -15.92
N GLU A 30 -10.66 20.23 -15.04
CA GLU A 30 -9.28 20.65 -15.31
C GLU A 30 -8.35 19.42 -15.36
N VAL A 31 -8.49 18.49 -14.41
CA VAL A 31 -7.70 17.24 -14.38
C VAL A 31 -8.07 16.33 -15.56
N SER A 32 -9.35 16.24 -15.93
CA SER A 32 -9.77 15.49 -17.13
C SER A 32 -9.27 16.13 -18.43
N ARG A 33 -9.15 17.47 -18.49
CA ARG A 33 -8.53 18.17 -19.63
C ARG A 33 -7.01 17.93 -19.70
N LEU A 34 -6.34 17.91 -18.55
CA LEU A 34 -4.92 17.61 -18.46
C LEU A 34 -4.61 16.14 -18.80
N MET A 35 -5.55 15.21 -18.56
CA MET A 35 -5.42 13.81 -18.98
C MET A 35 -5.85 13.52 -20.44
N ASN A 36 -6.42 14.50 -21.18
CA ASN A 36 -6.89 14.30 -22.56
C ASN A 36 -6.14 15.16 -23.59
N THR A 37 -4.91 15.58 -23.27
CA THR A 37 -4.00 16.22 -24.21
C THR A 37 -3.03 15.18 -24.78
N ASP A 38 -3.53 14.22 -25.55
CA ASP A 38 -2.72 13.43 -26.49
C ASP A 38 -3.55 12.54 -27.44
N ARG A 39 -4.48 13.16 -28.19
CA ARG A 39 -5.17 12.43 -29.27
C ARG A 39 -5.54 13.28 -30.48
N LYS A 40 -4.67 14.18 -30.90
CA LYS A 40 -4.82 14.92 -32.17
C LYS A 40 -3.52 14.95 -32.97
N ARG A 41 -3.05 13.75 -33.36
CA ARG A 41 -1.98 13.61 -34.37
C ARG A 41 -2.27 12.55 -35.43
N ILE A 42 -3.52 12.21 -35.74
CA ILE A 42 -3.82 11.38 -36.92
C ILE A 42 -5.20 11.73 -37.48
N ARG A 43 -5.22 12.63 -38.47
CA ARG A 43 -6.12 12.59 -39.65
C ARG A 43 -5.80 13.77 -40.56
N GLY A 44 -4.71 13.60 -41.31
CA GLY A 44 -4.50 14.32 -42.55
C GLY A 44 -5.16 13.56 -43.71
N LEU A 45 -5.57 14.33 -44.71
CA LEU A 45 -6.00 13.95 -46.06
C LEU A 45 -7.33 13.20 -46.18
N TYR A 46 -8.36 13.88 -46.72
CA TYR A 46 -8.86 13.59 -48.07
C TYR A 46 -9.47 14.86 -48.69
N HIS A 47 -9.16 15.04 -49.97
CA HIS A 47 -9.56 16.13 -50.87
C HIS A 47 -11.03 16.09 -51.26
N ALA A 48 -11.62 17.27 -51.54
CA ALA A 48 -12.25 17.61 -52.85
C ALA A 48 -12.68 19.09 -52.88
N ARG A 49 -12.56 19.72 -54.06
CA ARG A 49 -12.80 21.14 -54.37
C ARG A 49 -14.24 21.36 -54.97
N PRO A 50 -14.59 22.47 -55.66
CA PRO A 50 -15.61 23.43 -55.20
C PRO A 50 -16.77 23.68 -56.19
N VAL A 51 -17.92 24.23 -55.79
CA VAL A 51 -18.80 25.02 -56.69
C VAL A 51 -19.59 26.11 -55.94
N VAL A 52 -19.24 27.36 -56.27
CA VAL A 52 -20.05 28.55 -56.58
C VAL A 52 -21.43 28.76 -55.92
N GLY A 53 -21.54 29.90 -55.22
CA GLY A 53 -22.61 30.87 -55.43
C GLY A 53 -23.83 30.81 -54.50
N LEU A 54 -23.88 31.68 -53.50
CA LEU A 54 -24.77 32.85 -53.52
C LEU A 54 -24.48 33.77 -52.34
N ARG A 55 -24.39 35.06 -52.64
CA ARG A 55 -24.27 36.18 -51.72
C ARG A 55 -25.61 36.35 -51.00
N VAL A 56 -25.71 35.91 -49.76
CA VAL A 56 -26.82 36.31 -48.86
C VAL A 56 -26.28 37.33 -47.88
N TYR A 57 -26.90 38.50 -47.97
CA TYR A 57 -26.65 39.67 -47.15
C TYR A 57 -27.01 39.41 -45.69
N ARG A 58 -26.26 40.06 -44.80
CA ARG A 58 -26.78 40.77 -43.63
C ARG A 58 -27.63 39.91 -42.68
N LEU A 59 -27.06 39.62 -41.52
CA LEU A 59 -27.48 40.32 -40.31
C LEU A 59 -26.41 40.07 -39.25
N ASN A 60 -25.86 41.18 -38.75
CA ASN A 60 -25.36 41.28 -37.39
C ASN A 60 -26.53 40.88 -36.48
N GLN A 61 -26.74 39.57 -36.29
CA GLN A 61 -27.56 39.07 -35.22
C GLN A 61 -26.68 39.20 -34.00
N LEU A 62 -26.88 40.32 -33.31
CA LEU A 62 -26.51 40.57 -31.93
C LEU A 62 -26.55 39.25 -31.18
N SER A 63 -25.38 38.64 -30.99
CA SER A 63 -25.20 37.59 -30.01
C SER A 63 -25.60 38.25 -28.70
N SER A 64 -26.86 38.06 -28.31
CA SER A 64 -27.26 38.33 -26.94
C SER A 64 -26.42 37.33 -26.15
N GLU A 65 -25.26 37.78 -25.65
CA GLU A 65 -24.69 37.22 -24.45
C GLU A 65 -25.77 37.44 -23.40
N ARG A 66 -26.73 36.51 -23.33
CA ARG A 66 -27.63 36.41 -22.20
C ARG A 66 -26.67 36.28 -21.02
N PRO A 67 -26.67 37.22 -20.06
CA PRO A 67 -25.82 37.07 -18.89
C PRO A 67 -26.20 35.72 -18.29
N ARG A 68 -25.24 34.77 -18.30
CA ARG A 68 -25.43 33.51 -17.58
C ARG A 68 -25.68 33.92 -16.15
N SER A 69 -26.92 33.77 -15.71
CA SER A 69 -27.35 34.00 -14.33
C SER A 69 -26.29 33.40 -13.41
N PRO A 70 -25.73 34.16 -12.46
CA PRO A 70 -24.70 33.63 -11.57
C PRO A 70 -25.28 32.39 -10.90
N ALA A 71 -24.69 31.22 -11.18
CA ALA A 71 -25.08 29.99 -10.52
C ALA A 71 -25.02 30.27 -9.02
N SER A 72 -26.16 30.17 -8.33
CA SER A 72 -26.22 30.52 -6.92
C SER A 72 -25.22 29.62 -6.20
N LYS A 73 -24.22 30.25 -5.60
CA LYS A 73 -23.30 29.54 -4.71
C LYS A 73 -24.13 29.20 -3.48
N ARG A 74 -24.71 28.00 -3.45
CA ARG A 74 -25.31 27.46 -2.22
C ARG A 74 -24.19 27.40 -1.18
N GLY A 75 -24.32 28.22 -0.14
CA GLY A 75 -23.40 28.17 1.00
C GLY A 75 -23.58 26.86 1.75
N PHE A 76 -22.47 26.28 2.21
CA PHE A 76 -22.51 25.15 3.13
C PHE A 76 -23.23 25.57 4.41
N THR A 77 -24.18 24.75 4.87
CA THR A 77 -24.84 25.00 6.15
C THR A 77 -24.03 24.35 7.28
N LEU A 78 -24.03 24.95 8.47
CA LEU A 78 -23.35 24.38 9.65
C LEU A 78 -23.93 23.00 10.01
N LEU A 79 -25.23 22.80 9.77
CA LEU A 79 -25.93 21.54 10.04
C LEU A 79 -25.43 20.40 9.13
N GLU A 80 -25.14 20.69 7.87
CA GLU A 80 -24.61 19.72 6.91
C GLU A 80 -23.23 19.20 7.35
N LEU A 81 -22.37 20.10 7.82
CA LEU A 81 -21.07 19.71 8.38
C LEU A 81 -21.24 18.89 9.67
N LEU A 82 -22.18 19.26 10.53
CA LEU A 82 -22.46 18.56 11.79
C LEU A 82 -22.88 17.10 11.54
N VAL A 83 -23.81 16.86 10.60
CA VAL A 83 -24.25 15.50 10.29
C VAL A 83 -23.10 14.66 9.72
N VAL A 84 -22.24 15.24 8.87
CA VAL A 84 -21.10 14.55 8.27
C VAL A 84 -20.08 14.11 9.34
N ILE A 85 -19.69 14.99 10.27
CA ILE A 85 -18.73 14.62 11.31
C ILE A 85 -19.28 13.56 12.27
N VAL A 86 -20.59 13.56 12.53
CA VAL A 86 -21.26 12.54 13.36
C VAL A 86 -21.18 11.17 12.68
N ILE A 87 -21.51 11.09 11.39
CA ILE A 87 -21.44 9.84 10.63
C ILE A 87 -19.99 9.33 10.53
N ILE A 88 -19.03 10.22 10.27
CA ILE A 88 -17.59 9.85 10.22
C ILE A 88 -17.13 9.34 11.59
N GLY A 89 -17.50 10.01 12.68
CA GLY A 89 -17.16 9.59 14.04
C GLY A 89 -17.71 8.21 14.38
N LEU A 90 -18.97 7.93 14.03
CA LEU A 90 -19.60 6.62 14.25
C LEU A 90 -18.90 5.51 13.46
N LEU A 91 -18.62 5.76 12.17
CA LEU A 91 -17.91 4.79 11.33
C LEU A 91 -16.48 4.54 11.81
N ALA A 92 -15.75 5.59 12.18
CA ALA A 92 -14.38 5.48 12.68
C ALA A 92 -14.31 4.68 13.99
N ALA A 93 -15.25 4.91 14.91
CA ALA A 93 -15.34 4.15 16.16
C ALA A 93 -15.65 2.66 15.95
N TYR A 94 -16.43 2.32 14.92
CA TYR A 94 -16.77 0.93 14.61
C TYR A 94 -15.63 0.19 13.88
N VAL A 95 -15.02 0.83 12.87
CA VAL A 95 -14.03 0.18 12.00
C VAL A 95 -12.62 0.18 12.63
N GLY A 96 -12.26 1.20 13.39
CA GLY A 96 -10.92 1.39 13.95
C GLY A 96 -10.36 0.15 14.67
N PRO A 97 -11.03 -0.40 15.70
CA PRO A 97 -10.50 -1.53 16.48
C PRO A 97 -10.25 -2.79 15.65
N ARG A 98 -11.12 -3.07 14.66
CA ARG A 98 -10.99 -4.26 13.80
C ARG A 98 -9.82 -4.14 12.83
N TYR A 99 -9.56 -2.93 12.34
CA TYR A 99 -8.44 -2.70 11.44
C TYR A 99 -7.10 -2.96 12.16
N PHE A 100 -6.92 -2.39 13.36
CA PHE A 100 -5.70 -2.59 14.13
C PHE A 100 -5.48 -4.04 14.57
N SER A 101 -6.53 -4.76 14.99
CA SER A 101 -6.38 -6.16 15.40
C SER A 101 -5.96 -7.07 14.24
N GLN A 102 -6.47 -6.82 13.04
CA GLN A 102 -6.09 -7.57 11.84
C GLN A 102 -4.66 -7.25 11.40
N LEU A 103 -4.24 -5.98 11.47
CA LEU A 103 -2.85 -5.59 11.22
C LEU A 103 -1.90 -6.32 12.18
N ASN A 104 -2.13 -6.20 13.51
CA ASN A 104 -1.27 -6.84 14.51
C ASN A 104 -1.22 -8.37 14.34
N LYS A 105 -2.33 -9.01 13.95
CA LYS A 105 -2.37 -10.45 13.66
C LYS A 105 -1.52 -10.81 12.42
N SER A 106 -1.64 -10.01 11.35
CA SER A 106 -0.90 -10.23 10.11
C SER A 106 0.61 -10.03 10.28
N GLU A 107 1.01 -9.03 11.07
CA GLU A 107 2.41 -8.78 11.42
C GLU A 107 2.99 -10.00 12.14
N ARG A 108 2.38 -10.44 13.24
CA ARG A 108 2.87 -11.61 13.98
C ARG A 108 2.95 -12.89 13.13
N GLN A 109 1.95 -13.13 12.28
CA GLN A 109 1.95 -14.29 11.40
C GLN A 109 3.09 -14.23 10.38
N THR A 110 3.36 -13.05 9.83
CA THR A 110 4.46 -12.80 8.89
C THR A 110 5.79 -13.03 9.57
N THR A 111 5.99 -12.47 10.78
CA THR A 111 7.21 -12.66 11.57
C THR A 111 7.47 -14.14 11.85
N LYS A 112 6.45 -14.88 12.28
CA LYS A 112 6.56 -16.34 12.51
C LYS A 112 7.01 -17.08 11.26
N ALA A 113 6.36 -16.82 10.13
CA ALA A 113 6.72 -17.46 8.86
C ALA A 113 8.14 -17.11 8.40
N GLN A 114 8.58 -15.87 8.63
CA GLN A 114 9.95 -15.43 8.33
C GLN A 114 10.97 -16.14 9.23
N ILE A 115 10.73 -16.18 10.54
CA ILE A 115 11.59 -16.88 11.52
C ILE A 115 11.70 -18.37 11.20
N GLU A 116 10.58 -19.04 10.89
CA GLU A 116 10.58 -20.45 10.46
C GLU A 116 11.39 -20.65 9.17
N GLY A 117 11.30 -19.71 8.23
CA GLY A 117 12.08 -19.72 7.00
C GLY A 117 13.59 -19.60 7.26
N PHE A 118 13.97 -18.69 8.16
CA PHE A 118 15.37 -18.53 8.57
C PHE A 118 15.90 -19.74 9.34
N GLY A 119 15.09 -20.33 10.22
CA GLY A 119 15.45 -21.56 10.93
C GLY A 119 15.81 -22.69 9.96
N LYS A 120 14.97 -22.92 8.94
CA LYS A 120 15.27 -23.91 7.88
C LYS A 120 16.54 -23.59 7.10
N ALA A 121 16.81 -22.32 6.83
CA ALA A 121 18.03 -21.89 6.15
C ALA A 121 19.27 -22.08 7.03
N LEU A 122 19.17 -21.85 8.35
CA LEU A 122 20.21 -22.12 9.33
C LEU A 122 20.50 -23.62 9.44
N ASP A 123 19.46 -24.46 9.43
CA ASP A 123 19.62 -25.92 9.41
C ASP A 123 20.34 -26.37 8.15
N ALA A 124 19.98 -25.84 6.98
CA ALA A 124 20.67 -26.12 5.72
C ALA A 124 22.14 -25.69 5.75
N TYR A 125 22.43 -24.49 6.30
CA TYR A 125 23.80 -24.03 6.51
C TYR A 125 24.59 -25.06 7.33
N ARG A 126 24.03 -25.50 8.46
CA ARG A 126 24.69 -26.48 9.35
C ARG A 126 24.91 -27.83 8.67
N LEU A 127 24.02 -28.27 7.80
CA LEU A 127 24.19 -29.54 7.07
C LEU A 127 25.42 -29.52 6.17
N ASP A 128 25.75 -28.37 5.56
CA ASP A 128 26.88 -28.24 4.65
C ASP A 128 28.21 -27.94 5.37
N THR A 129 28.16 -27.09 6.40
CA THR A 129 29.36 -26.58 7.10
C THR A 129 29.69 -27.37 8.36
N GLY A 130 28.68 -27.98 8.99
CA GLY A 130 28.77 -28.72 10.24
C GLY A 130 28.44 -27.89 11.50
N HIS A 131 28.26 -26.58 11.40
CA HIS A 131 27.90 -25.71 12.52
C HIS A 131 27.00 -24.56 12.07
N TYR A 132 26.34 -23.87 13.02
CA TYR A 132 25.61 -22.64 12.71
C TYR A 132 26.57 -21.46 12.50
N PRO A 133 26.16 -20.39 11.79
CA PRO A 133 26.96 -19.17 11.70
C PRO A 133 27.16 -18.55 13.09
N GLY A 134 28.29 -17.88 13.28
CA GLY A 134 28.56 -17.14 14.51
C GLY A 134 27.67 -15.89 14.64
N THR A 135 27.52 -15.38 15.87
CA THR A 135 26.72 -14.17 16.13
C THR A 135 27.20 -12.96 15.30
N GLU A 136 28.52 -12.82 15.09
CA GLU A 136 29.11 -11.73 14.30
C GLU A 136 28.82 -11.84 12.80
N GLN A 137 28.73 -13.07 12.27
CA GLN A 137 28.34 -13.31 10.88
C GLN A 137 26.83 -13.09 10.69
N GLY A 138 26.05 -13.52 11.68
CA GLY A 138 24.60 -13.35 11.74
C GLY A 138 23.86 -14.04 10.58
N LEU A 139 22.64 -13.56 10.33
CA LEU A 139 21.81 -14.07 9.22
C LEU A 139 22.38 -13.71 7.84
N ASN A 140 23.35 -12.80 7.74
CA ASN A 140 24.01 -12.45 6.48
C ASN A 140 24.82 -13.62 5.91
N ALA A 141 25.29 -14.54 6.75
CA ALA A 141 25.96 -15.78 6.32
C ALA A 141 25.05 -16.69 5.47
N LEU A 142 23.73 -16.51 5.59
CA LEU A 142 22.75 -17.25 4.80
C LEU A 142 22.66 -16.76 3.36
N VAL A 143 23.04 -15.50 3.11
CA VAL A 143 22.94 -14.86 1.79
C VAL A 143 24.32 -14.78 1.12
N LYS A 144 25.36 -14.46 1.90
CA LYS A 144 26.72 -14.27 1.41
C LYS A 144 27.66 -15.22 2.13
N ARG A 145 28.54 -15.84 1.35
CA ARG A 145 29.57 -16.75 1.87
C ARG A 145 30.52 -16.02 2.84
N PRO A 146 30.64 -16.50 4.09
CA PRO A 146 31.69 -16.06 5.01
C PRO A 146 33.09 -16.48 4.53
N SER A 147 34.12 -15.67 4.81
CA SER A 147 35.50 -15.94 4.38
C SER A 147 36.11 -17.18 5.05
N ASP A 148 35.61 -17.53 6.23
CA ASP A 148 36.05 -18.63 7.08
C ASP A 148 35.34 -19.96 6.76
N GLU A 149 34.42 -19.97 5.79
CA GLU A 149 33.63 -21.16 5.47
C GLU A 149 33.96 -21.74 4.08
N PRO A 150 34.90 -22.71 4.00
CA PRO A 150 35.27 -23.34 2.75
C PRO A 150 34.15 -24.21 2.16
N LYS A 151 33.32 -24.82 3.02
CA LYS A 151 32.26 -25.78 2.64
C LYS A 151 30.90 -25.14 2.35
N TRP A 152 30.81 -23.83 2.44
CA TRP A 152 29.58 -23.09 2.16
C TRP A 152 29.07 -23.37 0.74
N ASN A 153 27.81 -23.80 0.63
CA ASN A 153 27.17 -24.18 -0.64
C ASN A 153 25.85 -23.41 -0.88
N GLY A 154 25.72 -22.24 -0.24
CA GLY A 154 24.56 -21.37 -0.38
C GLY A 154 24.48 -20.63 -1.74
N PRO A 155 23.61 -19.62 -1.87
CA PRO A 155 22.86 -18.96 -0.80
C PRO A 155 21.67 -19.79 -0.28
N TYR A 156 21.47 -19.78 1.04
CA TYR A 156 20.40 -20.49 1.73
C TYR A 156 19.10 -19.67 1.80
N LEU A 157 19.16 -18.38 1.45
CA LEU A 157 18.01 -17.49 1.26
C LEU A 157 17.95 -16.97 -0.18
N GLN A 158 16.74 -16.92 -0.74
CA GLN A 158 16.53 -16.44 -2.12
C GLN A 158 16.70 -14.91 -2.26
N LYS A 159 16.57 -14.18 -1.15
CA LYS A 159 16.64 -12.72 -1.08
C LYS A 159 17.50 -12.34 0.13
N ASP A 160 17.94 -11.09 0.16
CA ASP A 160 18.52 -10.51 1.37
C ASP A 160 17.58 -10.67 2.57
N VAL A 161 18.16 -10.68 3.77
CA VAL A 161 17.41 -10.80 5.03
C VAL A 161 16.48 -9.60 5.17
N PRO A 162 15.14 -9.76 5.04
CA PRO A 162 14.22 -8.66 5.25
C PRO A 162 14.16 -8.27 6.73
N PRO A 163 13.84 -7.01 7.05
CA PRO A 163 13.44 -6.66 8.40
C PRO A 163 12.12 -7.35 8.76
N ASP A 164 11.84 -7.40 10.06
CA ASP A 164 10.54 -7.81 10.57
C ASP A 164 9.42 -6.83 10.13
N PRO A 165 8.14 -7.17 10.34
CA PRO A 165 7.00 -6.33 9.95
C PRO A 165 6.97 -4.94 10.59
N TRP A 166 7.71 -4.73 11.68
CA TRP A 166 7.85 -3.43 12.34
C TRP A 166 9.11 -2.67 11.90
N GLY A 167 9.82 -3.18 10.88
CA GLY A 167 10.98 -2.54 10.27
C GLY A 167 12.30 -2.75 11.02
N ARG A 168 12.36 -3.72 11.93
CA ARG A 168 13.55 -3.99 12.75
C ARG A 168 14.29 -5.24 12.26
N ALA A 169 15.59 -5.29 12.54
CA ALA A 169 16.38 -6.49 12.24
C ALA A 169 16.06 -7.62 13.24
N TYR A 170 16.08 -8.85 12.74
CA TYR A 170 15.99 -10.04 13.59
C TYR A 170 17.21 -10.17 14.50
N VAL A 171 16.98 -10.58 15.74
CA VAL A 171 18.04 -10.84 16.72
C VAL A 171 18.42 -12.31 16.60
N TYR A 172 19.68 -12.54 16.21
CA TYR A 172 20.27 -13.87 16.11
C TYR A 172 21.43 -14.01 17.08
N ARG A 173 21.53 -15.15 17.77
CA ARG A 173 22.65 -15.48 18.66
C ARG A 173 23.03 -16.95 18.53
N SER A 174 24.32 -17.21 18.46
CA SER A 174 24.90 -18.55 18.45
C SER A 174 26.20 -18.53 19.26
N PRO A 175 26.36 -19.39 20.29
CA PRO A 175 25.38 -20.37 20.79
C PRO A 175 24.15 -19.71 21.44
N GLY A 176 23.02 -20.41 21.44
CA GLY A 176 21.77 -19.95 22.05
C GLY A 176 21.79 -19.98 23.59
N GLN A 177 20.85 -19.28 24.21
CA GLN A 177 20.67 -19.31 25.66
C GLN A 177 20.10 -20.65 26.13
N GLY A 178 20.38 -21.02 27.38
CA GLY A 178 19.79 -22.24 27.99
C GLY A 178 20.24 -23.56 27.34
N GLY A 179 21.32 -23.57 26.58
CA GLY A 179 21.84 -24.76 25.91
C GLY A 179 21.21 -25.04 24.54
N ALA A 180 20.42 -24.11 23.99
CA ALA A 180 19.97 -24.17 22.61
C ALA A 180 21.15 -23.96 21.64
N ASP A 181 21.08 -24.56 20.46
CA ASP A 181 22.12 -24.40 19.45
C ASP A 181 22.22 -22.94 18.95
N PHE A 182 21.08 -22.26 18.79
CA PHE A 182 20.98 -20.84 18.46
C PHE A 182 19.67 -20.25 18.99
N ASP A 183 19.66 -18.93 19.17
CA ASP A 183 18.45 -18.14 19.38
C ASP A 183 18.16 -17.30 18.14
N LEU A 184 16.89 -17.27 17.73
CA LEU A 184 16.40 -16.39 16.69
C LEU A 184 15.07 -15.78 17.12
N GLN A 185 15.00 -14.46 17.16
CA GLN A 185 13.80 -13.75 17.63
C GLN A 185 13.58 -12.40 16.95
N SER A 186 12.33 -11.93 17.01
CA SER A 186 11.95 -10.53 16.77
C SER A 186 11.31 -9.99 18.05
N ASN A 187 11.71 -8.77 18.43
CA ASN A 187 11.28 -8.10 19.67
C ASN A 187 9.85 -7.50 19.57
N GLY A 188 9.00 -8.06 18.73
CA GLY A 188 7.61 -7.61 18.59
C GLY A 188 7.45 -6.15 18.17
N LYS A 189 6.25 -5.63 18.48
CA LYS A 189 5.82 -4.28 18.09
C LYS A 189 6.56 -3.16 18.82
N ASP A 190 6.86 -3.34 20.11
CA ASP A 190 7.55 -2.34 20.92
C ASP A 190 9.07 -2.32 20.68
N GLY A 191 9.63 -3.41 20.15
CA GLY A 191 11.06 -3.53 19.83
C GLY A 191 11.92 -3.80 21.06
N GLN A 192 11.31 -4.07 22.22
CA GLN A 192 12.01 -4.35 23.45
C GLN A 192 11.91 -5.84 23.77
N PRO A 193 12.94 -6.43 24.42
CA PRO A 193 12.84 -7.82 24.85
C PRO A 193 11.72 -7.98 25.88
N GLY A 194 10.90 -9.02 25.71
CA GLY A 194 9.76 -9.35 26.56
C GLY A 194 8.43 -8.89 25.97
N GLY A 195 7.67 -8.12 26.74
CA GLY A 195 6.35 -7.62 26.35
C GLY A 195 5.18 -8.57 26.64
N ASP A 196 3.96 -8.05 26.46
CA ASP A 196 2.70 -8.78 26.61
C ASP A 196 1.77 -8.49 25.43
N GLY A 197 0.82 -9.38 25.18
CA GLY A 197 -0.18 -9.27 24.12
C GLY A 197 0.43 -9.15 22.73
N ASP A 198 0.30 -7.97 22.11
CA ASP A 198 0.82 -7.68 20.76
C ASP A 198 2.30 -7.27 20.76
N ASN A 199 2.88 -7.01 21.94
CA ASN A 199 4.27 -6.65 22.11
C ASN A 199 5.17 -7.85 22.43
N VAL A 200 4.60 -9.04 22.58
CA VAL A 200 5.37 -10.23 22.94
C VAL A 200 6.40 -10.57 21.87
N ASP A 201 7.61 -10.91 22.32
CA ASP A 201 8.66 -11.47 21.49
C ASP A 201 8.19 -12.70 20.72
N ILE A 202 8.60 -12.79 19.46
CA ILE A 202 8.38 -13.98 18.63
C ILE A 202 9.71 -14.68 18.47
N THR A 203 9.82 -15.86 19.05
CA THR A 203 11.04 -16.68 19.06
C THR A 203 10.88 -17.94 18.20
N TYR A 204 11.99 -18.41 17.62
CA TYR A 204 12.08 -19.74 17.05
C TYR A 204 12.08 -20.78 18.18
N ARG A 205 11.26 -21.82 18.07
CA ARG A 205 11.17 -22.94 19.01
C ARG A 205 11.12 -24.27 18.25
#